data_AF-A0A7S1DTF3-F1
#
_entry.id   AF-A0A7S1DTF3-F1
#
_cell.length_a   1.000
_cell.length_b   1.000
_cell.length_c   1.000
_cell.angle_alpha   90.00
_cell.angle_beta   90.00
_cell.angle_gamma   90.00
#
_symmetry.space_group_name_H-M   'P 1'
#
loop_
_entity.id
_entity.type
_entity.pdbx_description
1 polymer ?
#
loop_
_entity_poly.entity_id
_entity_poly.type
_entity_poly.pdbx_seq_one_letter_code
_entity_poly.pdbx_strand_id
1 'polypeptide(L)'
;GRRGRMPRSRPPHRLLHDLPPMNAAELQSLIDLAWDNRASLDPSNAPELRQAVDHVIAELDAGRLRVATREGVGQWTVHQWIKKAVLLSFRLNDNRLMGDKDLTFFD
;
A
#
# COMPACT_ATOMS: atom_id res chain seq x y z
N GLY A 1 -12.81 -16.28 -44.74
CA GLY A 1 -13.01 -15.03 -43.99
C GLY A 1 -12.90 -15.31 -42.51
N ARG A 2 -11.93 -14.68 -41.83
CA ARG A 2 -11.64 -14.85 -40.39
C ARG A 2 -12.66 -14.09 -39.55
N ARG A 3 -13.20 -14.71 -38.48
CA ARG A 3 -13.64 -14.01 -37.27
C ARG A 3 -13.31 -14.87 -36.05
N GLY A 4 -12.14 -14.61 -35.46
CA GLY A 4 -11.82 -15.07 -34.12
C GLY A 4 -12.60 -14.25 -33.09
N ARG A 5 -13.07 -14.91 -32.04
CA ARG A 5 -13.54 -14.24 -30.83
C ARG A 5 -12.70 -14.73 -29.65
N MET A 6 -11.95 -13.78 -29.11
CA MET A 6 -10.96 -13.92 -28.04
C MET A 6 -11.53 -14.59 -26.78
N PRO A 7 -10.72 -15.37 -26.03
CA PRO A 7 -11.03 -15.72 -24.66
C PRO A 7 -10.98 -14.46 -23.78
N ARG A 8 -11.91 -14.33 -22.84
CA ARG A 8 -11.86 -13.29 -21.80
C ARG A 8 -10.73 -13.63 -20.82
N SER A 9 -9.53 -13.15 -21.11
CA SER A 9 -8.43 -13.11 -20.15
C SER A 9 -8.82 -12.14 -19.02
N ARG A 10 -8.98 -12.65 -17.79
CA ARG A 10 -8.79 -11.81 -16.60
C ARG A 10 -7.41 -11.16 -16.71
N PRO A 11 -7.26 -9.85 -16.49
CA PRO A 11 -5.92 -9.30 -16.40
C PRO A 11 -5.23 -9.92 -15.18
N PRO A 12 -4.02 -10.50 -15.31
CA PRO A 12 -3.19 -10.79 -14.15
C PRO A 12 -2.75 -9.44 -13.57
N HIS A 13 -2.80 -9.29 -12.25
CA HIS A 13 -2.12 -8.26 -11.44
C HIS A 13 -1.39 -7.17 -12.24
N ARG A 14 -2.12 -6.16 -12.71
CA ARG A 14 -1.61 -4.91 -13.28
C ARG A 14 -2.10 -3.88 -12.25
N LEU A 15 -1.29 -3.32 -11.35
CA LEU A 15 -0.17 -2.42 -11.61
C LEU A 15 0.70 -2.33 -10.33
N LEU A 16 1.78 -3.12 -10.24
CA LEU A 16 2.88 -2.87 -9.30
C LEU A 16 4.24 -2.84 -10.00
N HIS A 17 4.26 -2.96 -11.34
CA HIS A 17 5.48 -3.29 -12.11
C HIS A 17 6.17 -2.11 -12.82
N ASP A 18 5.64 -0.88 -12.76
CA ASP A 18 6.19 0.28 -13.50
C ASP A 18 6.74 1.39 -12.59
N LEU A 19 6.95 1.13 -11.29
CA LEU A 19 7.68 2.06 -10.43
C LEU A 19 9.19 1.86 -10.59
N PRO A 20 10.00 2.93 -10.62
CA PRO A 20 11.42 2.77 -10.32
C PRO A 20 11.53 2.08 -8.96
N PRO A 21 12.49 1.14 -8.79
CA PRO A 21 12.66 0.46 -7.53
C PRO A 21 13.02 1.50 -6.46
N MET A 22 12.03 1.91 -5.65
CA MET A 22 12.27 2.75 -4.50
C MET A 22 12.92 1.89 -3.43
N ASN A 23 14.07 2.32 -2.95
CA ASN A 23 14.70 1.67 -1.80
C ASN A 23 14.01 2.10 -0.50
N ALA A 24 14.33 1.43 0.60
CA ALA A 24 13.69 1.69 1.90
C ALA A 24 13.88 3.14 2.40
N ALA A 25 15.00 3.80 2.08
CA ALA A 25 15.27 5.16 2.52
C ALA A 25 14.43 6.21 1.76
N GLU A 26 14.20 5.97 0.47
CA GLU A 26 13.32 6.80 -0.36
C GLU A 26 11.86 6.67 0.09
N LEU A 27 11.40 5.43 0.30
CA LEU A 27 10.07 5.16 0.84
C LEU A 27 9.87 5.82 2.21
N GLN A 28 10.84 5.66 3.11
CA GLN A 28 10.79 6.28 4.43
C GLN A 28 10.65 7.80 4.32
N SER A 29 11.47 8.44 3.50
CA SER A 29 11.48 9.90 3.35
C SER A 29 10.15 10.42 2.81
N LEU A 30 9.58 9.75 1.79
CA LEU A 30 8.28 10.11 1.23
C LEU A 30 7.15 9.93 2.26
N ILE A 31 7.15 8.81 2.99
CA ILE A 31 6.15 8.52 4.02
C ILE A 31 6.25 9.49 5.19
N ASP A 32 7.45 9.85 5.62
CA ASP A 32 7.67 10.82 6.70
C ASP A 32 7.16 12.21 6.29
N LEU A 33 7.48 12.67 5.08
CA LEU A 33 6.99 13.94 4.54
C LEU A 33 5.47 13.97 4.44
N ALA A 34 4.87 12.91 3.90
CA ALA A 34 3.42 12.80 3.78
C ALA A 34 2.72 12.74 5.14
N TRP A 35 3.32 12.04 6.10
CA TRP A 35 2.82 11.98 7.46
C TRP A 35 2.81 13.35 8.13
N ASP A 36 3.89 14.12 7.99
CA ASP A 36 4.00 15.44 8.61
C ASP A 36 2.96 16.42 8.01
N ASN A 37 2.66 16.29 6.72
CA ASN A 37 1.66 17.10 6.01
C ASN A 37 0.26 16.47 5.96
N ARG A 38 0.03 15.37 6.70
CA ARG A 38 -1.20 14.57 6.57
C ARG A 38 -2.47 15.36 6.75
N ALA A 39 -2.50 16.41 7.57
CA ALA A 39 -3.69 17.22 7.81
C ALA A 39 -4.24 17.86 6.52
N SER A 40 -3.35 18.25 5.61
CA SER A 40 -3.66 18.88 4.32
C SER A 40 -3.65 17.90 3.15
N LEU A 41 -3.46 16.60 3.41
CA LEU A 41 -3.41 15.58 2.38
C LEU A 41 -4.80 15.40 1.75
N ASP A 42 -4.86 15.58 0.43
CA ASP A 42 -6.00 15.24 -0.43
C ASP A 42 -5.80 13.84 -1.03
N PRO A 43 -6.58 12.82 -0.58
CA PRO A 43 -6.46 11.45 -1.07
C PRO A 43 -6.73 11.27 -2.57
N SER A 44 -7.46 12.21 -3.18
CA SER A 44 -7.82 12.17 -4.60
C SER A 44 -6.68 12.59 -5.52
N ASN A 45 -5.68 13.31 -5.00
CA ASN A 45 -4.58 13.89 -5.78
C ASN A 45 -3.18 13.52 -5.24
N ALA A 46 -3.01 12.27 -4.81
CA ALA A 46 -1.74 11.77 -4.28
C ALA A 46 -1.33 10.40 -4.87
N PRO A 47 -1.19 10.26 -6.21
CA PRO A 47 -0.95 8.97 -6.85
C PRO A 47 0.39 8.34 -6.46
N GLU A 48 1.46 9.13 -6.35
CA GLU A 48 2.79 8.65 -5.95
C GLU A 48 2.81 8.16 -4.50
N LEU A 49 2.20 8.93 -3.59
CA LEU A 49 2.07 8.53 -2.20
C LEU A 49 1.25 7.24 -2.04
N ARG A 50 0.14 7.12 -2.78
CA ARG A 50 -0.68 5.90 -2.77
C ARG A 50 0.14 4.70 -3.21
N GLN A 51 0.89 4.83 -4.29
CA GLN A 51 1.75 3.77 -4.80
C GLN A 51 2.84 3.37 -3.79
N ALA A 52 3.46 4.35 -3.12
CA ALA A 52 4.45 4.08 -2.07
C ALA A 52 3.85 3.36 -0.86
N VAL A 53 2.68 3.81 -0.40
CA VAL A 53 1.94 3.17 0.70
C VAL A 53 1.53 1.74 0.31
N ASP A 54 0.94 1.55 -0.86
CA ASP A 54 0.53 0.24 -1.36
C ASP A 54 1.71 -0.73 -1.47
N HIS A 55 2.88 -0.23 -1.90
CA HIS A 55 4.11 -1.03 -1.90
C HIS A 55 4.51 -1.45 -0.49
N VAL A 56 4.52 -0.54 0.50
CA VAL A 56 4.83 -0.87 1.89
C VAL A 56 3.87 -1.92 2.46
N ILE A 57 2.57 -1.79 2.18
CA ILE A 57 1.56 -2.78 2.60
C ILE A 57 1.83 -4.14 1.94
N ALA A 58 2.14 -4.18 0.64
CA ALA A 58 2.47 -5.42 -0.05
C ALA A 58 3.74 -6.10 0.51
N GLU A 59 4.76 -5.32 0.88
CA GLU A 59 5.98 -5.84 1.50
C GLU A 59 5.75 -6.34 2.93
N LEU A 60 4.83 -5.71 3.69
CA LEU A 60 4.38 -6.18 5.00
C LEU A 60 3.60 -7.50 4.90
N ASP A 61 2.67 -7.59 3.95
CA ASP A 61 1.88 -8.80 3.67
C ASP A 61 2.78 -9.96 3.24
N ALA A 62 3.80 -9.67 2.43
CA ALA A 62 4.83 -10.64 2.05
C ALA A 62 5.82 -10.97 3.18
N GLY A 63 5.78 -10.24 4.30
CA GLY A 63 6.67 -10.42 5.45
C GLY A 63 8.12 -9.99 5.22
N ARG A 64 8.42 -9.28 4.13
CA ARG A 64 9.74 -8.72 3.79
C ARG A 64 10.03 -7.47 4.62
N LEU A 65 9.01 -6.64 4.85
CA LEU A 65 9.04 -5.59 5.86
C LEU A 65 8.37 -6.06 7.15
N ARG A 66 8.81 -5.50 8.28
CA ARG A 66 8.25 -5.74 9.61
C ARG A 66 8.21 -4.42 10.38
N VAL A 67 7.13 -4.16 11.11
CA VAL A 67 7.00 -2.97 11.96
C VAL A 67 8.06 -2.94 13.07
N ALA A 68 8.48 -4.11 13.55
CA ALA A 68 9.58 -4.22 14.50
C ALA A 68 10.49 -5.40 14.12
N THR A 69 11.80 -5.20 14.21
CA THR A 69 12.81 -6.23 14.00
C THR A 69 13.64 -6.41 15.26
N ARG A 70 14.06 -7.65 15.52
CA ARG A 70 14.87 -7.99 16.68
C ARG A 70 16.35 -7.91 16.32
N GLU A 71 17.12 -7.13 17.07
CA GLU A 71 18.57 -6.98 16.86
C GLU A 71 19.39 -7.78 17.88
N GLY A 72 18.76 -8.27 18.95
CA GLY A 72 19.41 -9.07 19.98
C GLY A 72 18.42 -9.64 20.99
N VAL A 73 18.92 -10.32 22.02
CA VAL A 73 18.07 -10.77 23.15
C VAL A 73 17.52 -9.54 23.87
N GLY A 74 16.20 -9.40 23.89
CA GLY A 74 15.50 -8.25 24.51
C GLY A 74 15.60 -6.93 23.75
N GLN A 75 16.31 -6.87 22.61
CA GLN A 75 16.48 -5.64 21.83
C GLN A 75 15.61 -5.66 20.57
N TRP A 76 14.66 -4.73 20.51
CA TRP A 76 13.74 -4.56 19.39
C TRP A 76 13.83 -3.15 18.85
N THR A 77 14.03 -3.04 17.55
CA THR A 77 13.97 -1.77 16.82
C THR A 77 12.59 -1.65 16.18
N VAL A 78 11.92 -0.51 16.39
CA VAL A 78 10.62 -0.21 15.79
C VAL A 78 10.81 0.72 14.60
N HIS A 79 10.34 0.28 13.44
CA HIS A 79 10.34 1.03 12.19
C HIS A 79 9.11 1.94 12.14
N GLN A 80 9.21 3.13 12.74
CA GLN A 80 8.07 4.05 12.90
C GLN A 80 7.45 4.47 11.57
N TRP A 81 8.27 4.67 10.53
CA TRP A 81 7.79 5.05 9.20
C TRP A 81 6.83 4.00 8.60
N ILE A 82 7.04 2.72 8.90
CA ILE A 82 6.14 1.65 8.48
C ILE A 82 4.77 1.79 9.17
N LYS A 83 4.73 2.17 10.46
CA LYS A 83 3.45 2.48 11.14
C LYS A 83 2.77 3.69 10.53
N LYS A 84 3.53 4.73 10.18
CA LYS A 84 2.99 5.92 9.49
C LYS A 84 2.38 5.52 8.14
N ALA A 85 3.02 4.64 7.37
CA ALA A 85 2.46 4.12 6.12
C ALA A 85 1.13 3.39 6.33
N VAL A 86 1.03 2.54 7.36
CA VAL A 86 -0.24 1.86 7.74
C VAL A 86 -1.32 2.88 8.12
N LEU A 87 -0.99 3.96 8.83
CA LEU A 87 -1.97 4.98 9.16
C LEU A 87 -2.38 5.83 7.95
N LEU A 88 -1.44 6.10 7.04
CA LEU A 88 -1.71 6.78 5.77
C LEU A 88 -2.58 5.93 4.85
N SER A 89 -2.47 4.59 4.87
CA SER A 89 -3.34 3.74 4.04
C SER A 89 -4.81 3.90 4.40
N PHE A 90 -5.15 4.06 5.69
CA PHE A 90 -6.52 4.39 6.08
C PHE A 90 -6.96 5.76 5.58
N ARG A 91 -6.08 6.77 5.65
CA ARG A 91 -6.43 8.11 5.16
C ARG A 91 -6.58 8.17 3.64
N LEU A 92 -5.87 7.31 2.92
CA LEU A 92 -5.90 7.27 1.46
C LEU A 92 -7.07 6.44 0.92
N ASN A 93 -7.74 5.62 1.72
CA ASN A 93 -8.80 4.75 1.22
C ASN A 93 -10.12 5.12 1.89
N ASP A 94 -11.13 5.39 1.08
CA ASP A 94 -12.49 5.55 1.59
C ASP A 94 -13.07 4.17 1.91
N ASN A 95 -13.86 4.13 2.99
CA ASN A 95 -14.63 2.94 3.31
C ASN A 95 -15.57 2.59 2.15
N ARG A 96 -15.75 1.30 1.90
CA ARG A 96 -16.62 0.78 0.84
C ARG A 96 -17.45 -0.38 1.35
N LEU A 97 -18.59 -0.60 0.70
CA LEU A 97 -19.39 -1.81 0.93
C LEU A 97 -18.63 -3.03 0.42
N MET A 98 -18.47 -4.04 1.27
CA MET A 98 -17.76 -5.28 0.98
C MET A 98 -18.63 -6.48 1.38
N GLY A 99 -18.82 -7.45 0.49
CA GLY A 99 -19.63 -8.64 0.77
C GLY A 99 -20.52 -9.04 -0.39
N ASP A 100 -21.36 -10.05 -0.18
CA ASP A 100 -22.37 -10.49 -1.15
C ASP A 100 -23.74 -10.55 -0.48
N LYS A 101 -24.75 -10.07 -1.22
CA LYS A 101 -26.19 -10.02 -0.91
C LYS A 101 -26.56 -9.94 0.57
N ASP A 102 -26.57 -11.07 1.26
CA ASP A 102 -27.13 -11.21 2.60
C ASP A 102 -26.14 -10.85 3.72
N LEU A 103 -24.85 -10.71 3.40
CA LEU A 103 -23.80 -10.34 4.35
C LEU A 103 -22.88 -9.26 3.76
N THR A 104 -23.15 -8.01 4.14
CA THR A 104 -22.35 -6.84 3.73
C THR A 104 -21.71 -6.17 4.94
N PHE A 105 -20.45 -5.75 4.77
CA PHE A 105 -19.61 -5.03 5.71
C PHE A 105 -19.27 -3.64 5.14
N PHE A 106 -18.90 -2.69 5.99
CA PHE A 106 -18.47 -1.34 5.60
C PHE A 106 -17.21 -0.97 6.37
N ASP A 107 -16.09 -0.90 5.65
CA ASP A 107 -14.74 -0.62 6.14
C ASP A 107 -13.88 -0.10 4.97
#